data_AF-A0A5B0SI25-F1
#
_entry.id   AF-A0A5B0SI25-F1
#
_cell.length_a   1.000
_cell.length_b   1.000
_cell.length_c   1.000
_cell.angle_alpha   90.00
_cell.angle_beta   90.00
_cell.angle_gamma   90.00
#
_symmetry.space_group_name_H-M   'P 1'
#
loop_
_entity.id
_entity.type
_entity.pdbx_description
1 polymer ?
#
loop_
_entity_poly.entity_id
_entity_poly.type
_entity_poly.pdbx_seq_one_letter_code
_entity_poly.pdbx_strand_id
1 'polypeptide(L)'
;MVSSSRTDEFKTAIQSKRKTNSPPTTNHKRPSKTSSDAWTKEAQLVANNIQELIDFLSSIRRAYLDPSQSGTSGQFSSVNSSERTVNLSKGFQGFSNVRWFSENEKDQIDTLVAVGLKKSVQGVRALEAAEKSRKAQQDNEQSNALSRFLGISLSSQSIAKEQFDGHRASILWFLNQRLTDLGKMIKDQQETRAKKKMEKVMKSGLAGLMNAPGSSMGPHSAQSNEKAGVPAIYRPKFDQLLDPESMEEPAIENTLTSAQIQQFEKESTEVLKATENTLKSIKQTESSLLEISNLQTELVYHLTQQNEMIDQLWDDSIISTGKIKQGNQQLLSASESNKESRMWLLVFLLGSSFALLFVDYMAS
;
A
#
# COMPACT_ATOMS: atom_id res chain seq x y z
N MET A 1 -14.86 6.30 -34.60
CA MET A 1 -16.15 5.60 -34.44
C MET A 1 -16.92 6.31 -33.34
N VAL A 2 -18.00 7.01 -33.70
CA VAL A 2 -18.82 7.77 -32.74
C VAL A 2 -19.83 6.80 -32.11
N SER A 3 -19.71 6.54 -30.81
CA SER A 3 -20.67 5.72 -30.07
C SER A 3 -22.00 6.48 -29.98
N SER A 4 -22.97 6.08 -30.81
CA SER A 4 -24.33 6.64 -30.73
C SER A 4 -25.04 6.07 -29.50
N SER A 5 -25.45 6.95 -28.59
CA SER A 5 -26.19 6.56 -27.38
C SER A 5 -27.60 6.09 -27.76
N ARG A 6 -27.87 4.79 -27.60
CA ARG A 6 -29.19 4.17 -27.87
C ARG A 6 -30.12 4.19 -26.66
N THR A 7 -29.80 4.99 -25.65
CA THR A 7 -30.55 5.02 -24.38
C THR A 7 -32.00 5.46 -24.56
N ASP A 8 -32.27 6.40 -25.46
CA ASP A 8 -33.63 6.90 -25.69
C ASP A 8 -34.50 5.92 -26.49
N GLU A 9 -33.90 5.26 -27.49
CA GLU A 9 -34.53 4.16 -28.23
C GLU A 9 -34.95 3.04 -27.28
N PHE A 10 -34.05 2.64 -26.37
CA PHE A 10 -34.31 1.65 -25.34
C PHE A 10 -35.42 2.08 -24.36
N LYS A 11 -35.41 3.34 -23.91
CA LYS A 11 -36.43 3.88 -23.00
C LYS A 11 -37.82 3.86 -23.65
N THR A 12 -37.89 4.17 -24.94
CA THR A 12 -39.14 4.20 -25.71
C THR A 12 -39.68 2.78 -25.92
N ALA A 13 -38.80 1.82 -26.21
CA ALA A 13 -39.15 0.40 -26.32
C ALA A 13 -39.65 -0.21 -24.99
N ILE A 14 -39.09 0.21 -23.84
CA ILE A 14 -39.60 -0.23 -22.53
C ILE A 14 -41.00 0.33 -22.27
N GLN A 15 -41.23 1.61 -22.59
CA GLN A 15 -42.52 2.25 -22.37
C GLN A 15 -43.63 1.64 -23.23
N SER A 16 -43.33 1.27 -24.48
CA SER A 16 -44.30 0.57 -25.34
C SER A 16 -44.64 -0.81 -24.79
N LYS A 17 -43.64 -1.60 -24.37
CA LYS A 17 -43.83 -2.95 -23.83
C LYS A 17 -44.55 -2.97 -22.47
N ARG A 18 -44.39 -1.92 -21.66
CA ARG A 18 -45.07 -1.75 -20.35
C ARG A 18 -46.55 -1.40 -20.50
N LYS A 19 -46.96 -0.83 -21.64
CA LYS A 19 -48.38 -0.55 -21.96
C LYS A 19 -49.13 -1.78 -22.45
N THR A 20 -48.43 -2.75 -23.05
CA THR A 20 -49.05 -3.96 -23.64
C THR A 20 -49.10 -5.15 -22.68
N ASN A 21 -48.23 -5.20 -21.68
CA ASN A 21 -48.19 -6.28 -20.69
C ASN A 21 -48.34 -5.69 -19.28
N SER A 22 -49.52 -5.86 -18.67
CA SER A 22 -49.66 -5.73 -17.22
C SER A 22 -48.72 -6.74 -16.57
N PRO A 23 -47.76 -6.30 -15.71
CA PRO A 23 -46.83 -7.23 -15.11
C PRO A 23 -47.60 -8.20 -14.20
N PRO A 24 -47.24 -9.49 -14.16
CA PRO A 24 -47.69 -10.34 -13.05
C PRO A 24 -47.23 -9.66 -11.77
N THR A 25 -48.15 -9.44 -10.84
CA THR A 25 -47.91 -8.82 -9.53
C THR A 25 -47.14 -9.80 -8.64
N THR A 26 -45.92 -10.16 -9.02
CA THR A 26 -44.99 -10.77 -8.09
C THR A 26 -44.28 -9.62 -7.37
N ASN A 27 -44.61 -9.47 -6.09
CA ASN A 27 -43.91 -8.60 -5.14
C ASN A 27 -42.46 -9.10 -4.95
N HIS A 28 -41.63 -9.08 -5.98
CA HIS A 28 -40.20 -9.13 -5.80
C HIS A 28 -39.78 -7.75 -5.31
N LYS A 29 -39.77 -7.59 -3.99
CA LYS A 29 -39.01 -6.52 -3.33
C LYS A 29 -37.64 -6.52 -3.97
N ARG A 30 -37.35 -5.54 -4.82
CA ARG A 30 -36.01 -5.28 -5.34
C ARG A 30 -35.13 -5.14 -4.08
N PRO A 31 -34.15 -6.03 -3.84
CA PRO A 31 -33.32 -5.91 -2.65
C PRO A 31 -32.71 -4.52 -2.69
N SER A 32 -32.99 -3.72 -1.68
CA SER A 32 -32.48 -2.37 -1.56
C SER A 32 -30.96 -2.43 -1.65
N LYS A 33 -30.40 -1.80 -2.69
CA LYS A 33 -29.01 -1.33 -2.65
C LYS A 33 -28.85 -0.58 -1.32
N THR A 34 -27.78 -0.88 -0.57
CA THR A 34 -27.28 -0.19 0.65
C THR A 34 -27.38 -0.93 1.99
N SER A 35 -27.12 -2.24 2.03
CA SER A 35 -26.34 -2.77 3.16
C SER A 35 -24.97 -3.15 2.63
N SER A 36 -24.05 -2.19 2.52
CA SER A 36 -22.64 -2.55 2.33
C SER A 36 -22.26 -3.43 3.52
N ASP A 37 -21.91 -4.68 3.25
CA ASP A 37 -21.54 -5.66 4.28
C ASP A 37 -20.44 -5.08 5.20
N ALA A 38 -20.43 -5.49 6.46
CA ALA A 38 -19.45 -5.02 7.45
C ALA A 38 -18.02 -5.18 6.92
N TRP A 39 -17.73 -6.31 6.26
CA TRP A 39 -16.46 -6.57 5.59
C TRP A 39 -16.11 -5.54 4.51
N THR A 40 -17.09 -5.11 3.70
CA THR A 40 -16.84 -4.11 2.64
C THR A 40 -16.55 -2.73 3.23
N LYS A 41 -17.22 -2.38 4.34
CA LYS A 41 -16.94 -1.12 5.06
C LYS A 41 -15.53 -1.13 5.67
N GLU A 42 -15.13 -2.24 6.27
CA GLU A 42 -13.77 -2.42 6.79
C GLU A 42 -12.72 -2.37 5.67
N ALA A 43 -12.97 -3.02 4.53
CA ALA A 43 -12.10 -2.94 3.36
C ALA A 43 -11.96 -1.51 2.83
N GLN A 44 -13.05 -0.74 2.78
CA GLN A 44 -13.02 0.68 2.41
C GLN A 44 -12.22 1.52 3.41
N LEU A 45 -12.36 1.26 4.72
CA LEU A 45 -11.60 1.94 5.75
C LEU A 45 -10.09 1.68 5.59
N VAL A 46 -9.71 0.42 5.37
CA VAL A 46 -8.30 0.03 5.12
C VAL A 46 -7.78 0.68 3.84
N ALA A 47 -8.57 0.69 2.76
CA ALA A 47 -8.20 1.35 1.50
C ALA A 47 -7.95 2.86 1.69
N ASN A 48 -8.83 3.54 2.42
CA ASN A 48 -8.69 4.97 2.71
C ASN A 48 -7.43 5.24 3.53
N ASN A 49 -7.17 4.45 4.58
CA ASN A 49 -5.96 4.58 5.38
C ASN A 49 -4.68 4.45 4.52
N ILE A 50 -4.64 3.45 3.62
CA ILE A 50 -3.49 3.25 2.71
C ILE A 50 -3.34 4.46 1.76
N GLN A 51 -4.44 4.95 1.19
CA GLN A 51 -4.43 6.10 0.30
C GLN A 51 -3.95 7.37 1.04
N GLU A 52 -4.44 7.62 2.25
CA GLU A 52 -4.00 8.75 3.09
C GLU A 52 -2.49 8.68 3.37
N LEU A 53 -1.94 7.49 3.61
CA LEU A 53 -0.50 7.30 3.79
C LEU A 53 0.29 7.61 2.51
N ILE A 54 -0.20 7.14 1.36
CA ILE A 54 0.44 7.41 0.05
C ILE A 54 0.44 8.91 -0.23
N ASP A 55 -0.72 9.56 -0.07
CA ASP A 55 -0.87 10.99 -0.30
C ASP A 55 0.02 11.79 0.66
N PHE A 56 0.06 11.39 1.93
CA PHE A 56 0.95 11.96 2.93
C PHE A 56 2.42 11.87 2.49
N LEU A 57 2.93 10.67 2.18
CA LEU A 57 4.32 10.46 1.75
C LEU A 57 4.68 11.25 0.50
N SER A 58 3.74 11.37 -0.45
CA SER A 58 3.92 12.17 -1.66
C SER A 58 4.05 13.66 -1.33
N SER A 59 3.23 14.16 -0.39
CA SER A 59 3.21 15.56 0.02
C SER A 59 4.47 15.99 0.78
N ILE A 60 5.00 15.10 1.62
CA ILE A 60 6.19 15.41 2.44
C ILE A 60 7.50 15.12 1.73
N ARG A 61 7.50 14.38 0.61
CA ARG A 61 8.71 13.88 -0.08
C ARG A 61 9.79 14.95 -0.23
N ARG A 62 9.41 16.15 -0.69
CA ARG A 62 10.37 17.24 -0.94
C ARG A 62 11.00 17.76 0.36
N ALA A 63 10.20 18.08 1.36
CA ALA A 63 10.67 18.60 2.64
C ALA A 63 11.41 17.54 3.48
N TYR A 64 11.01 16.27 3.33
CA TYR A 64 11.64 15.14 4.02
C TYR A 64 13.05 14.85 3.47
N LEU A 65 13.22 14.88 2.14
CA LEU A 65 14.49 14.58 1.48
C LEU A 65 15.50 15.74 1.46
N ASP A 66 15.12 16.93 1.91
CA ASP A 66 16.00 18.10 1.95
C ASP A 66 17.11 17.93 3.02
N PRO A 67 18.41 18.00 2.66
CA PRO A 67 19.52 17.90 3.61
C PRO A 67 19.70 19.13 4.52
N SER A 68 19.00 20.25 4.28
CA SER A 68 19.19 21.47 5.08
C SER A 68 18.68 21.27 6.52
N GLN A 69 19.59 21.23 7.50
CA GLN A 69 19.23 21.15 8.93
C GLN A 69 18.72 22.47 9.52
N SER A 70 18.68 23.53 8.73
CA SER A 70 18.19 24.83 9.15
C SER A 70 17.88 25.62 7.88
N GLY A 71 16.89 26.51 7.94
CA GLY A 71 16.56 27.45 6.88
C GLY A 71 17.66 28.47 6.56
N THR A 72 18.94 28.10 6.63
CA THR A 72 20.11 28.93 6.32
C THR A 72 20.38 29.03 4.82
N SER A 73 19.36 28.84 3.97
CA SER A 73 19.37 29.33 2.59
C SER A 73 18.59 30.64 2.52
N GLY A 74 19.10 31.63 3.26
CA GLY A 74 18.50 32.95 3.32
C GLY A 74 19.19 33.78 4.39
N GLN A 75 20.02 34.71 3.96
CA GLN A 75 20.77 35.69 4.75
C GLN A 75 19.87 36.75 5.42
N PHE A 76 18.65 36.38 5.83
CA PHE A 76 17.71 37.27 6.51
C PHE A 76 17.06 36.52 7.66
N SER A 77 17.62 36.70 8.85
CA SER A 77 17.05 36.33 10.13
C SER A 77 15.72 37.09 10.30
N SER A 78 14.61 36.49 9.87
CA SER A 78 13.29 36.93 10.30
C SER A 78 13.12 36.49 11.75
N VAL A 79 13.00 37.47 12.64
CA VAL A 79 12.90 37.40 14.10
C VAL A 79 11.67 36.63 14.62
N ASN A 80 10.90 35.99 13.74
CA ASN A 80 9.73 35.19 14.08
C ASN A 80 9.92 33.70 13.76
N SER A 81 11.04 33.10 14.17
CA SER A 81 11.09 31.65 14.33
C SER A 81 10.28 31.27 15.57
N SER A 82 8.95 31.36 15.46
CA SER A 82 8.06 30.66 16.37
C SER A 82 8.52 29.22 16.36
N GLU A 83 8.95 28.75 17.52
CA GLU A 83 9.26 27.36 17.82
C GLU A 83 8.07 26.53 17.32
N ARG A 84 8.19 25.98 16.10
CA ARG A 84 7.05 25.49 15.35
C ARG A 84 6.78 24.09 15.87
N THR A 85 5.97 23.98 16.92
CA THR A 85 5.58 22.71 17.51
C THR A 85 4.69 21.97 16.53
N VAL A 86 5.27 20.97 15.85
CA VAL A 86 4.47 20.02 15.08
C VAL A 86 3.52 19.34 16.06
N ASN A 87 2.22 19.54 15.86
CA ASN A 87 1.19 18.97 16.71
C ASN A 87 1.06 17.48 16.38
N LEU A 88 1.80 16.66 17.14
CA LEU A 88 1.75 15.20 17.06
C LEU A 88 0.33 14.65 17.30
N SER A 89 -0.52 15.41 18.02
CA SER A 89 -1.94 15.11 18.25
C SER A 89 -2.78 15.08 16.98
N LYS A 90 -2.39 15.79 15.92
CA LYS A 90 -3.09 15.82 14.63
C LYS A 90 -2.62 14.72 13.66
N GLY A 91 -1.77 13.79 14.11
CA GLY A 91 -1.24 12.71 13.29
C GLY A 91 -0.57 13.23 12.02
N PHE A 92 -0.81 12.56 10.88
CA PHE A 92 -0.21 12.90 9.59
C PHE A 92 -0.52 14.34 9.11
N GLN A 93 -1.68 14.90 9.47
CA GLN A 93 -2.06 16.25 9.07
C GLN A 93 -1.20 17.34 9.72
N GLY A 94 -0.64 17.06 10.90
CA GLY A 94 0.26 17.98 11.61
C GLY A 94 1.55 18.28 10.85
N PHE A 95 1.94 17.41 9.93
CA PHE A 95 3.17 17.52 9.12
C PHE A 95 2.87 18.00 7.68
N SER A 96 1.60 18.22 7.32
CA SER A 96 1.23 18.71 5.98
C SER A 96 1.61 20.19 5.79
N ASN A 97 2.00 20.57 4.57
CA ASN A 97 2.40 21.94 4.20
C ASN A 97 3.65 22.50 4.91
N VAL A 98 4.55 21.63 5.33
CA VAL A 98 5.82 22.02 5.95
C VAL A 98 6.91 22.10 4.88
N ARG A 99 7.70 23.19 4.89
CA ARG A 99 8.75 23.44 3.89
C ARG A 99 10.05 22.67 4.18
N TRP A 100 10.37 22.43 5.44
CA TRP A 100 11.54 21.69 5.89
C TRP A 100 11.25 21.01 7.22
N PHE A 101 11.85 19.85 7.46
CA PHE A 101 11.75 19.12 8.73
C PHE A 101 13.12 19.05 9.40
N SER A 102 13.16 19.16 10.72
CA SER A 102 14.33 18.82 11.54
C SER A 102 14.62 17.32 11.50
N GLU A 103 15.84 16.93 11.88
CA GLU A 103 16.22 15.52 11.89
C GLU A 103 15.34 14.67 12.82
N ASN A 104 14.96 15.24 13.97
CA ASN A 104 14.09 14.60 14.94
C ASN A 104 12.65 14.43 14.40
N GLU A 105 12.11 15.45 13.73
CA GLU A 105 10.78 15.36 13.11
C GLU A 105 10.75 14.32 11.99
N LYS A 106 11.83 14.20 11.20
CA LYS A 106 11.94 13.14 10.19
C LYS A 106 11.98 11.75 10.82
N ASP A 107 12.67 11.56 11.95
CA ASP A 107 12.67 10.28 12.69
C ASP A 107 11.28 9.96 13.27
N GLN A 108 10.53 10.97 13.71
CA GLN A 108 9.14 10.80 14.13
C GLN A 108 8.21 10.42 12.96
N ILE A 109 8.38 11.06 11.80
CA ILE A 109 7.66 10.72 10.58
C ILE A 109 7.91 9.26 10.21
N ASP A 110 9.17 8.80 10.23
CA ASP A 110 9.51 7.40 9.94
C ASP A 110 8.80 6.43 10.88
N THR A 111 8.75 6.76 12.17
CA THR A 111 8.06 5.96 13.18
C THR A 111 6.55 5.92 12.92
N LEU A 112 5.93 7.07 12.63
CA LEU A 112 4.50 7.17 12.34
C LEU A 112 4.11 6.41 11.08
N VAL A 113 4.92 6.53 10.02
CA VAL A 113 4.73 5.84 8.75
C VAL A 113 4.87 4.33 8.94
N ALA A 114 5.87 3.87 9.70
CA ALA A 114 6.06 2.45 10.01
C ALA A 114 4.87 1.88 10.79
N VAL A 115 4.35 2.61 11.80
CA VAL A 115 3.15 2.20 12.55
C VAL A 115 1.91 2.17 11.64
N GLY A 116 1.72 3.18 10.80
CA GLY A 116 0.61 3.24 9.85
C GLY A 116 0.65 2.11 8.81
N LEU A 117 1.84 1.76 8.31
CA LEU A 117 2.04 0.62 7.42
C LEU A 117 1.67 -0.69 8.14
N LYS A 118 2.20 -0.93 9.34
CA LYS A 118 1.88 -2.14 10.14
C LYS A 118 0.38 -2.27 10.41
N LYS A 119 -0.28 -1.18 10.79
CA LYS A 119 -1.73 -1.15 10.99
C LYS A 119 -2.49 -1.52 9.73
N SER A 120 -2.07 -0.99 8.58
CA SER A 120 -2.71 -1.28 7.29
C SER A 120 -2.51 -2.73 6.87
N VAL A 121 -1.31 -3.29 7.07
CA VAL A 121 -1.02 -4.72 6.85
C VAL A 121 -1.87 -5.61 7.76
N GLN A 122 -1.98 -5.28 9.05
CA GLN A 122 -2.85 -6.02 9.98
C GLN A 122 -4.32 -5.95 9.57
N GLY A 123 -4.78 -4.79 9.08
CA GLY A 123 -6.13 -4.63 8.54
C GLY A 123 -6.40 -5.56 7.35
N VAL A 124 -5.46 -5.65 6.41
CA VAL A 124 -5.58 -6.59 5.27
C VAL A 124 -5.57 -8.04 5.73
N ARG A 125 -4.67 -8.43 6.65
CA ARG A 125 -4.66 -9.79 7.22
C ARG A 125 -5.96 -10.15 7.94
N ALA A 126 -6.57 -9.20 8.64
CA ALA A 126 -7.87 -9.42 9.28
C ALA A 126 -8.98 -9.66 8.25
N LEU A 127 -8.98 -8.89 7.15
CA LEU A 127 -9.93 -9.07 6.03
C LEU A 127 -9.73 -10.43 5.33
N GLU A 128 -8.48 -10.85 5.13
CA GLU A 128 -8.14 -12.17 4.58
C GLU A 128 -8.59 -13.30 5.51
N ALA A 129 -8.35 -13.18 6.82
CA ALA A 129 -8.76 -14.16 7.81
C ALA A 129 -10.30 -14.29 7.85
N ALA A 130 -11.01 -13.17 7.84
CA ALA A 130 -12.47 -13.16 7.79
C ALA A 130 -13.01 -13.83 6.53
N GLU A 131 -12.39 -13.59 5.39
CA GLU A 131 -12.77 -14.20 4.11
C GLU A 131 -12.48 -15.71 4.09
N LYS A 132 -11.35 -16.13 4.67
CA LYS A 132 -10.99 -17.55 4.82
C LYS A 132 -11.97 -18.28 5.74
N SER A 133 -12.36 -17.67 6.86
CA SER A 133 -13.37 -18.22 7.77
C SER A 133 -14.73 -18.38 7.10
N ARG A 134 -15.14 -17.39 6.28
CA ARG A 134 -16.39 -17.45 5.52
C ARG A 134 -16.39 -18.59 4.49
N LYS A 135 -15.30 -18.75 3.73
CA LYS A 135 -15.14 -19.85 2.77
C LYS A 135 -15.22 -21.22 3.47
N ALA A 136 -14.52 -21.38 4.60
CA ALA A 136 -14.57 -22.62 5.37
C ALA A 136 -15.97 -22.96 5.91
N GLN A 137 -16.77 -21.95 6.29
CA GLN A 137 -18.17 -22.14 6.68
C GLN A 137 -19.04 -22.58 5.50
N GLN A 138 -18.81 -22.02 4.31
CA GLN A 138 -19.56 -22.40 3.10
C GLN A 138 -19.26 -23.83 2.65
N ASP A 139 -18.00 -24.26 2.71
CA ASP A 139 -17.61 -25.63 2.36
C ASP A 139 -18.28 -26.65 3.30
N ASN A 140 -18.42 -26.31 4.59
CA ASN A 140 -19.08 -27.16 5.57
C ASN A 140 -20.60 -27.25 5.32
N GLU A 141 -21.28 -26.15 5.01
CA GLU A 141 -22.71 -26.15 4.66
C GLU A 141 -23.01 -26.95 3.38
N GLN A 142 -22.14 -26.86 2.37
CA GLN A 142 -22.24 -27.65 1.13
C GLN A 142 -21.90 -29.14 1.32
N SER A 143 -21.31 -29.52 2.46
CA SER A 143 -20.89 -30.89 2.74
C SER A 143 -21.99 -31.82 3.27
N ASN A 144 -23.19 -31.28 3.58
CA ASN A 144 -24.34 -32.08 3.99
C ASN A 144 -24.62 -33.18 2.95
N ALA A 145 -24.40 -34.45 3.31
CA ALA A 145 -24.44 -35.59 2.40
C ALA A 145 -25.76 -35.71 1.60
N LEU A 146 -26.87 -35.23 2.17
CA LEU A 146 -28.19 -35.20 1.53
C LEU A 146 -28.27 -34.22 0.34
N SER A 147 -27.57 -33.06 0.38
CA SER A 147 -27.59 -32.12 -0.75
C SER A 147 -26.71 -32.60 -1.92
N ARG A 148 -25.61 -33.31 -1.62
CA ARG A 148 -24.79 -34.01 -2.64
C ARG A 148 -25.56 -35.16 -3.29
N PHE A 149 -26.32 -35.92 -2.50
CA PHE A 149 -27.12 -37.04 -3.00
C PHE A 149 -28.31 -36.59 -3.88
N LEU A 150 -28.95 -35.47 -3.55
CA LEU A 150 -30.12 -34.99 -4.29
C LEU A 150 -29.78 -34.25 -5.59
N GLY A 151 -28.51 -33.91 -5.86
CA GLY A 151 -28.11 -33.22 -7.09
C GLY A 151 -28.74 -31.84 -7.27
N ILE A 152 -29.48 -31.34 -6.27
CA ILE A 152 -30.09 -30.01 -6.25
C ILE A 152 -29.01 -29.01 -5.84
N SER A 153 -28.01 -28.84 -6.71
CA SER A 153 -27.20 -27.63 -6.67
C SER A 153 -28.12 -26.48 -7.03
N LEU A 154 -28.47 -25.63 -6.06
CA LEU A 154 -29.11 -24.33 -6.27
C LEU A 154 -28.17 -23.44 -7.10
N SER A 155 -28.07 -23.74 -8.40
CA SER A 155 -27.09 -23.19 -9.35
C SER A 155 -27.19 -21.67 -9.46
N SER A 156 -28.36 -21.07 -9.24
CA SER A 156 -28.52 -19.61 -9.26
C SER A 156 -27.94 -18.91 -8.03
N GLN A 157 -27.92 -19.55 -6.87
CA GLN A 157 -27.38 -18.98 -5.63
C GLN A 157 -25.89 -19.27 -5.46
N SER A 158 -25.36 -20.33 -6.06
CA SER A 158 -23.92 -20.61 -6.10
C SER A 158 -23.15 -19.60 -6.96
N ILE A 159 -23.72 -19.17 -8.09
CA ILE A 159 -23.01 -18.28 -9.03
C ILE A 159 -22.99 -16.83 -8.54
N ALA A 160 -24.07 -16.33 -7.92
CA ALA A 160 -24.03 -15.01 -7.29
C ALA A 160 -22.99 -14.96 -6.16
N LYS A 161 -22.89 -16.04 -5.37
CA LYS A 161 -21.84 -16.21 -4.35
C LYS A 161 -20.44 -16.20 -4.97
N GLU A 162 -20.23 -16.97 -6.04
CA GLU A 162 -18.97 -17.01 -6.81
C GLU A 162 -18.56 -15.62 -7.32
N GLN A 163 -19.50 -14.81 -7.81
CA GLN A 163 -19.22 -13.43 -8.21
C GLN A 163 -18.84 -12.51 -7.04
N PHE A 164 -19.48 -12.68 -5.87
CA PHE A 164 -19.07 -11.97 -4.66
C PHE A 164 -17.68 -12.39 -4.18
N ASP A 165 -17.35 -13.67 -4.30
CA ASP A 165 -16.05 -14.22 -3.94
C ASP A 165 -14.95 -13.68 -4.87
N GLY A 166 -15.24 -13.64 -6.17
CA GLY A 166 -14.46 -12.93 -7.19
C GLY A 166 -14.18 -11.49 -6.78
N HIS A 167 -15.23 -10.74 -6.46
CA HIS A 167 -15.10 -9.34 -6.09
C HIS A 167 -14.25 -9.12 -4.83
N ARG A 168 -14.44 -9.93 -3.78
CA ARG A 168 -13.67 -9.82 -2.54
C ARG A 168 -12.20 -10.20 -2.74
N ALA A 169 -11.93 -11.24 -3.51
CA ALA A 169 -10.57 -11.61 -3.88
C ALA A 169 -9.87 -10.48 -4.65
N SER A 170 -10.55 -9.86 -5.62
CA SER A 170 -10.00 -8.70 -6.34
C SER A 170 -9.72 -7.51 -5.40
N ILE A 171 -10.59 -7.26 -4.41
CA ILE A 171 -10.36 -6.20 -3.40
C ILE A 171 -9.10 -6.51 -2.57
N LEU A 172 -8.97 -7.73 -2.06
CA LEU A 172 -7.81 -8.15 -1.25
C LEU A 172 -6.50 -8.01 -2.05
N TRP A 173 -6.48 -8.45 -3.30
CA TRP A 173 -5.32 -8.28 -4.17
C TRP A 173 -5.00 -6.81 -4.43
N PHE A 174 -6.00 -5.98 -4.69
CA PHE A 174 -5.79 -4.55 -4.89
C PHE A 174 -5.21 -3.87 -3.64
N LEU A 175 -5.69 -4.24 -2.45
CA LEU A 175 -5.15 -3.73 -1.18
C LEU A 175 -3.71 -4.19 -0.97
N ASN A 176 -3.41 -5.47 -1.21
CA ASN A 176 -2.05 -6.01 -1.11
C ASN A 176 -1.10 -5.33 -2.10
N GLN A 177 -1.50 -5.15 -3.35
CA GLN A 177 -0.73 -4.44 -4.36
C GLN A 177 -0.41 -3.00 -3.91
N ARG A 178 -1.41 -2.29 -3.37
CA ARG A 178 -1.20 -0.93 -2.83
C ARG A 178 -0.28 -0.90 -1.62
N LEU A 179 -0.36 -1.89 -0.74
CA LEU A 179 0.58 -2.03 0.38
C LEU A 179 2.01 -2.27 -0.10
N THR A 180 2.19 -3.10 -1.12
CA THR A 180 3.51 -3.33 -1.74
C THR A 180 4.07 -2.04 -2.32
N ASP A 181 3.25 -1.26 -3.03
CA ASP A 181 3.69 0.01 -3.63
C ASP A 181 3.97 1.09 -2.57
N LEU A 182 3.16 1.15 -1.52
CA LEU A 182 3.43 1.98 -0.33
C LEU A 182 4.76 1.59 0.32
N GLY A 183 5.00 0.28 0.53
CA GLY A 183 6.24 -0.23 1.11
C GLY A 183 7.47 0.13 0.29
N LYS A 184 7.40 0.03 -1.04
CA LYS A 184 8.46 0.49 -1.96
C LYS A 184 8.72 2.00 -1.78
N MET A 185 7.67 2.82 -1.76
CA MET A 185 7.83 4.28 -1.63
C MET A 185 8.51 4.67 -0.32
N ILE A 186 8.16 4.02 0.80
CA ILE A 186 8.80 4.25 2.10
C ILE A 186 10.27 3.85 2.05
N LYS A 187 10.56 2.65 1.52
CA LYS A 187 11.94 2.14 1.38
C LYS A 187 12.80 3.09 0.56
N ASP A 188 12.32 3.56 -0.59
CA ASP A 188 13.06 4.47 -1.46
C ASP A 188 13.41 5.79 -0.75
N GLN A 189 12.46 6.36 0.00
CA GLN A 189 12.69 7.60 0.76
C GLN A 189 13.69 7.39 1.91
N GLN A 190 13.55 6.29 2.66
CA GLN A 190 14.44 5.95 3.78
C GLN A 190 15.86 5.61 3.32
N GLU A 191 16.02 4.84 2.24
CA GLU A 191 17.33 4.56 1.66
C GLU A 191 18.03 5.84 1.21
N THR A 192 17.29 6.74 0.56
CA THR A 192 17.83 8.03 0.12
C THR A 192 18.32 8.84 1.32
N ARG A 193 17.55 8.85 2.42
CA ARG A 193 17.93 9.53 3.66
C ARG A 193 19.16 8.89 4.31
N ALA A 194 19.19 7.56 4.42
CA ALA A 194 20.32 6.83 4.98
C ALA A 194 21.61 7.08 4.18
N LYS A 195 21.54 7.02 2.84
CA LYS A 195 22.65 7.36 1.93
C LYS A 195 23.15 8.78 2.16
N LYS A 196 22.24 9.77 2.22
CA LYS A 196 22.59 11.17 2.48
C LYS A 196 23.21 11.40 3.86
N LYS A 197 22.70 10.74 4.91
CA LYS A 197 23.29 10.78 6.27
C LYS A 197 24.70 10.22 6.26
N MET A 198 24.90 9.07 5.62
CA MET A 198 26.20 8.42 5.51
C MET A 198 27.20 9.27 4.71
N GLU A 199 26.77 9.85 3.58
CA GLU A 199 27.59 10.80 2.83
C GLU A 199 27.97 12.04 3.65
N LYS A 200 27.05 12.58 4.46
CA LYS A 200 27.35 13.72 5.34
C LYS A 200 28.42 13.36 6.36
N VAL A 201 28.35 12.18 6.98
CA VAL A 201 29.37 11.69 7.91
C VAL A 201 30.72 11.51 7.21
N MET A 202 30.72 10.94 5.99
CA MET A 202 31.95 10.79 5.20
C MET A 202 32.55 12.13 4.77
N LYS A 203 31.73 13.06 4.28
CA LYS A 203 32.14 14.40 3.81
C LYS A 203 32.54 15.34 4.94
N SER A 204 32.00 15.13 6.15
CA SER A 204 32.38 15.89 7.36
C SER A 204 33.82 15.61 7.84
N GLY A 205 34.60 14.80 7.12
CA GLY A 205 36.00 14.48 7.48
C GLY A 205 36.14 13.50 8.65
N LEU A 206 35.03 13.17 9.32
CA LEU A 206 34.99 12.32 10.51
C LEU A 206 35.26 10.84 10.20
N ALA A 207 34.99 10.38 8.98
CA ALA A 207 35.36 9.03 8.55
C ALA A 207 36.88 8.80 8.57
N GLY A 208 37.69 9.85 8.41
CA GLY A 208 39.15 9.78 8.58
C GLY A 208 39.60 9.57 10.03
N LEU A 209 38.77 9.95 11.01
CA LEU A 209 39.02 9.73 12.44
C LEU A 209 38.54 8.36 12.92
N MET A 210 37.50 7.77 12.30
CA MET A 210 36.97 6.45 12.67
C MET A 210 37.69 5.26 11.99
N ASN A 211 38.31 5.47 10.82
CA ASN A 211 39.10 4.42 10.15
C ASN A 211 40.60 4.48 10.47
N ALA A 212 41.03 5.30 11.44
CA ALA A 212 42.37 5.20 12.01
C ALA A 212 42.40 4.03 13.02
N PRO A 213 43.11 2.92 12.74
CA PRO A 213 43.31 1.88 13.72
C PRO A 213 44.31 2.42 14.76
N GLY A 214 43.81 2.89 15.90
CA GLY A 214 44.66 3.40 16.97
C GLY A 214 44.12 4.63 17.69
N SER A 215 42.93 4.55 18.27
CA SER A 215 42.54 5.47 19.35
C SER A 215 43.27 5.07 20.64
N SER A 216 44.59 5.26 20.67
CA SER A 216 45.34 5.39 21.92
C SER A 216 45.60 6.87 22.14
N MET A 217 45.03 7.39 23.20
CA MET A 217 45.46 8.62 23.86
C MET A 217 46.97 8.51 24.11
N GLY A 218 47.78 9.16 23.29
CA GLY A 218 49.23 9.11 23.35
C GLY A 218 49.79 10.45 22.88
N PRO A 219 50.44 11.24 23.75
CA PRO A 219 51.00 12.52 23.35
C PRO A 219 52.38 12.26 22.78
N HIS A 220 52.58 12.17 21.45
CA HIS A 220 53.93 12.23 20.91
C HIS A 220 54.01 12.69 19.46
N SER A 221 54.79 13.76 19.30
CA SER A 221 55.87 13.96 18.33
C SER A 221 55.73 13.40 16.92
N ALA A 222 55.93 14.31 15.98
CA ALA A 222 56.15 14.11 14.55
C ALA A 222 57.08 12.94 14.20
N GLN A 223 56.68 12.13 13.22
CA GLN A 223 57.54 11.82 12.08
C GLN A 223 56.73 11.33 10.86
N SER A 224 57.08 11.90 9.70
CA SER A 224 56.83 11.53 8.30
C SER A 224 56.44 10.06 8.01
N ASN A 225 55.67 9.68 6.99
CA ASN A 225 55.63 10.15 5.60
C ASN A 225 54.41 9.56 4.83
N GLU A 226 54.07 10.22 3.72
CA GLU A 226 53.31 9.75 2.54
C GLU A 226 51.77 9.86 2.45
N LYS A 227 51.37 10.82 1.59
CA LYS A 227 50.26 10.79 0.61
C LYS A 227 48.81 10.80 1.15
N ALA A 228 48.40 11.96 1.65
CA ALA A 228 47.06 12.48 1.40
C ALA A 228 47.15 14.00 1.25
N GLY A 229 46.91 14.51 0.04
CA GLY A 229 47.02 15.94 -0.28
C GLY A 229 45.94 16.75 0.43
N VAL A 230 46.33 17.51 1.46
CA VAL A 230 45.50 18.57 2.04
C VAL A 230 45.32 19.69 0.98
N PRO A 231 44.09 20.16 0.72
CA PRO A 231 43.87 21.22 -0.27
C PRO A 231 44.66 22.48 0.07
N ALA A 232 45.24 23.11 -0.96
CA ALA A 232 46.21 24.21 -0.89
C ALA A 232 45.73 25.50 -0.18
N ILE A 233 44.48 25.53 0.31
CA ILE A 233 43.88 26.65 1.05
C ILE A 233 44.36 26.67 2.51
N TYR A 234 44.80 25.53 3.06
CA TYR A 234 45.32 25.42 4.44
C TYR A 234 46.85 25.48 4.54
N ARG A 235 47.55 25.79 3.44
CA ARG A 235 49.02 25.90 3.45
C ARG A 235 49.41 27.34 3.84
N PRO A 236 49.94 27.59 5.04
CA PRO A 236 50.41 28.93 5.39
C PRO A 236 51.56 29.31 4.44
N LYS A 237 51.48 30.48 3.81
CA LYS A 237 52.60 31.07 3.07
C LYS A 237 53.57 31.65 4.10
N PHE A 238 54.61 30.90 4.44
CA PHE A 238 55.70 31.37 5.27
C PHE A 238 56.88 31.72 4.37
N ASP A 239 56.85 32.92 3.78
CA ASP A 239 58.03 33.54 3.15
C ASP A 239 58.64 34.50 4.19
N GLN A 240 59.32 33.94 5.19
CA GLN A 240 60.22 34.71 6.04
C GLN A 240 61.44 33.83 6.33
N LEU A 241 62.58 34.22 5.75
CA LEU A 241 63.89 33.67 6.07
C LEU A 241 64.14 33.84 7.58
N LEU A 242 64.05 32.76 8.34
CA LEU A 242 64.45 32.74 9.75
C LEU A 242 65.72 31.90 9.95
N ASP A 243 66.61 32.52 10.71
CA ASP A 243 67.87 32.08 11.28
C ASP A 243 67.70 30.79 12.12
N PRO A 244 68.60 29.78 12.02
CA PRO A 244 68.41 28.48 12.67
C PRO A 244 68.68 28.44 14.20
N GLU A 245 68.85 29.59 14.88
CA GLU A 245 69.20 29.64 16.31
C GLU A 245 68.01 29.96 17.25
N SER A 246 66.78 30.09 16.73
CA SER A 246 65.58 30.35 17.54
C SER A 246 64.53 29.22 17.48
N MET A 247 64.97 27.97 17.66
CA MET A 247 64.08 26.81 17.82
C MET A 247 63.75 26.57 19.31
N GLU A 248 63.20 27.58 19.98
CA GLU A 248 62.24 27.30 21.04
C GLU A 248 60.88 27.27 20.33
N GLU A 249 60.38 26.07 20.00
CA GLU A 249 58.95 25.94 19.71
C GLU A 249 58.21 26.47 20.94
N PRO A 250 57.50 27.61 20.87
CA PRO A 250 56.64 27.96 21.99
C PRO A 250 55.61 26.83 22.07
N ALA A 251 55.62 26.11 23.19
CA ALA A 251 54.60 25.13 23.51
C ALA A 251 53.23 25.74 23.14
N ILE A 252 52.36 24.96 22.52
CA ILE A 252 51.07 25.39 21.96
C ILE A 252 50.27 26.27 22.96
N GLU A 253 50.48 26.07 24.26
CA GLU A 253 50.03 26.90 25.39
C GLU A 253 50.33 28.41 25.28
N ASN A 254 51.44 28.82 24.65
CA ASN A 254 51.82 30.24 24.53
C ASN A 254 51.18 30.95 23.33
N THR A 255 50.44 30.24 22.47
CA THR A 255 49.78 30.80 21.27
C THR A 255 48.26 30.83 21.34
N LEU A 256 47.65 30.09 22.28
CA LEU A 256 46.21 30.01 22.49
C LEU A 256 45.87 30.50 23.90
N THR A 257 45.01 31.51 24.00
CA THR A 257 44.49 31.95 25.30
C THR A 257 43.73 30.79 25.97
N SER A 258 43.78 30.69 27.30
CA SER A 258 43.04 29.66 28.07
C SER A 258 41.54 29.60 27.69
N ALA A 259 40.95 30.74 27.31
CA ALA A 259 39.58 30.82 26.80
C ALA A 259 39.38 30.13 25.43
N GLN A 260 40.35 30.21 24.52
CA GLN A 260 40.30 29.52 23.21
C GLN A 260 40.44 28.00 23.38
N ILE A 261 41.28 27.53 24.30
CA ILE A 261 41.41 26.09 24.61
C ILE A 261 40.09 25.54 25.16
N GLN A 262 39.48 26.24 26.12
CA GLN A 262 38.18 25.85 26.67
C GLN A 262 37.06 25.86 25.61
N GLN A 263 37.12 26.82 24.67
CA GLN A 263 36.22 26.84 23.53
C GLN A 263 36.44 25.64 22.59
N PHE A 264 37.68 25.30 22.26
CA PHE A 264 38.01 24.12 21.45
C PHE A 264 37.55 22.81 22.11
N GLU A 265 37.75 22.66 23.42
CA GLU A 265 37.26 21.50 24.17
C GLU A 265 35.73 21.42 24.12
N LYS A 266 35.05 22.55 24.30
CA LYS A 266 33.59 22.62 24.20
C LYS A 266 33.12 22.24 22.78
N GLU A 267 33.74 22.79 21.75
CA GLU A 267 33.42 22.47 20.35
C GLU A 267 33.69 20.99 20.02
N SER A 268 34.80 20.42 20.50
CA SER A 268 35.14 19.01 20.33
C SER A 268 34.10 18.09 20.99
N THR A 269 33.71 18.38 22.24
CA THR A 269 32.67 17.60 22.93
C THR A 269 31.30 17.72 22.27
N GLU A 270 30.97 18.88 21.72
CA GLU A 270 29.74 19.11 20.96
C GLU A 270 29.73 18.33 19.64
N VAL A 271 30.85 18.34 18.91
CA VAL A 271 31.04 17.52 17.71
C VAL A 271 30.87 16.04 18.05
N LEU A 272 31.55 15.52 19.07
CA LEU A 272 31.41 14.11 19.47
C LEU A 272 29.96 13.73 19.78
N LYS A 273 29.24 14.55 20.56
CA LYS A 273 27.81 14.32 20.85
C LYS A 273 26.95 14.34 19.58
N ALA A 274 27.19 15.28 18.66
CA ALA A 274 26.47 15.34 17.39
C ALA A 274 26.73 14.08 16.54
N THR A 275 27.94 13.53 16.59
CA THR A 275 28.31 12.32 15.85
C THR A 275 27.69 11.07 16.45
N GLU A 276 27.67 10.95 17.77
CA GLU A 276 26.98 9.86 18.46
C GLU A 276 25.47 9.88 18.15
N ASN A 277 24.85 11.05 18.21
CA ASN A 277 23.44 11.22 17.85
C ASN A 277 23.16 10.85 16.39
N THR A 278 24.05 11.26 15.48
CA THR A 278 23.94 10.91 14.05
C THR A 278 24.06 9.40 13.85
N LEU A 279 25.02 8.75 14.53
CA LEU A 279 25.19 7.30 14.46
C LEU A 279 23.98 6.55 15.01
N LYS A 280 23.43 7.00 16.15
CA LYS A 280 22.21 6.44 16.73
C LYS A 280 21.03 6.55 15.76
N SER A 281 20.87 7.72 15.12
CA SER A 281 19.82 7.93 14.12
C SER A 281 20.03 7.05 12.88
N ILE A 282 21.27 6.86 12.40
CA ILE A 282 21.57 5.93 11.29
C ILE A 282 21.18 4.50 11.66
N LYS A 283 21.59 4.01 12.84
CA LYS A 283 21.23 2.66 13.32
C LYS A 283 19.71 2.48 13.44
N GLN A 284 19.01 3.51 13.91
CA GLN A 284 17.55 3.49 13.99
C GLN A 284 16.91 3.42 12.60
N THR A 285 17.39 4.24 11.65
CA THR A 285 16.93 4.20 10.25
C THR A 285 17.21 2.83 9.62
N GLU A 286 18.38 2.24 9.86
CA GLU A 286 18.75 0.91 9.36
C GLU A 286 17.84 -0.20 9.92
N SER A 287 17.57 -0.18 11.23
CA SER A 287 16.65 -1.13 11.88
C SER A 287 15.24 -1.03 11.28
N SER A 288 14.72 0.19 11.13
CA SER A 288 13.41 0.42 10.49
C SER A 288 13.40 -0.04 9.03
N LEU A 289 14.49 0.20 8.29
CA LEU A 289 14.62 -0.20 6.89
C LEU A 289 14.61 -1.73 6.74
N LEU A 290 15.31 -2.44 7.63
CA LEU A 290 15.30 -3.91 7.67
C LEU A 290 13.91 -4.45 7.95
N GLU A 291 13.20 -3.88 8.92
CA GLU A 291 11.83 -4.28 9.23
C GLU A 291 10.88 -4.07 8.04
N ILE A 292 10.95 -2.90 7.41
CA ILE A 292 10.13 -2.57 6.23
C ILE A 292 10.50 -3.49 5.06
N SER A 293 11.78 -3.80 4.85
CA SER A 293 12.21 -4.72 3.79
C SER A 293 11.72 -6.16 4.03
N ASN A 294 11.66 -6.60 5.29
CA ASN A 294 11.09 -7.89 5.64
C ASN A 294 9.58 -7.91 5.35
N LEU A 295 8.84 -6.91 5.82
CA LEU A 295 7.41 -6.76 5.53
C LEU A 295 7.12 -6.68 4.02
N GLN A 296 7.94 -5.97 3.26
CA GLN A 296 7.81 -5.88 1.82
C GLN A 296 8.01 -7.25 1.14
N THR A 297 9.02 -8.00 1.58
CA THR A 297 9.30 -9.35 1.03
C THR A 297 8.12 -10.28 1.29
N GLU A 298 7.57 -10.25 2.51
CA GLU A 298 6.38 -10.99 2.86
C GLU A 298 5.17 -10.59 1.99
N LEU A 299 4.92 -9.29 1.81
CA LEU A 299 3.82 -8.78 0.98
C LEU A 299 3.97 -9.20 -0.49
N VAL A 300 5.17 -9.11 -1.06
CA VAL A 300 5.44 -9.53 -2.44
C VAL A 300 5.23 -11.04 -2.60
N TYR A 301 5.67 -11.84 -1.63
CA TYR A 301 5.41 -13.27 -1.61
C TYR A 301 3.91 -13.58 -1.56
N HIS A 302 3.17 -12.92 -0.66
CA HIS A 302 1.73 -13.11 -0.52
C HIS A 302 0.97 -12.68 -1.79
N LEU A 303 1.42 -11.62 -2.45
CA LEU A 303 0.84 -11.14 -3.70
C LEU A 303 1.08 -12.13 -4.85
N THR A 304 2.27 -12.72 -4.91
CA THR A 304 2.60 -13.74 -5.92
C THR A 304 1.71 -14.97 -5.76
N GLN A 305 1.52 -15.45 -4.53
CA GLN A 305 0.60 -16.54 -4.24
C GLN A 305 -0.86 -16.20 -4.57
N GLN A 306 -1.30 -14.97 -4.26
CA GLN A 306 -2.66 -14.53 -4.55
C GLN A 306 -2.92 -14.36 -6.05
N ASN A 307 -1.92 -14.02 -6.85
CA ASN A 307 -2.08 -13.82 -8.29
C ASN A 307 -2.55 -15.10 -8.98
N GLU A 308 -1.92 -16.24 -8.66
CA GLU A 308 -2.31 -17.54 -9.18
C GLU A 308 -3.77 -17.88 -8.83
N MET A 309 -4.19 -17.63 -7.58
CA MET A 309 -5.57 -17.88 -7.14
C MET A 309 -6.58 -16.97 -7.86
N ILE A 310 -6.21 -15.73 -8.14
CA ILE A 310 -7.10 -14.78 -8.85
C ILE A 310 -7.23 -15.13 -10.32
N ASP A 311 -6.16 -15.56 -10.96
CA ASP A 311 -6.21 -16.00 -12.36
C ASP A 311 -7.16 -17.20 -12.50
N GLN A 312 -7.09 -18.16 -11.58
CA GLN A 312 -8.04 -19.29 -11.52
C GLN A 312 -9.50 -18.81 -11.32
N LEU A 313 -9.72 -17.92 -10.36
CA LEU A 313 -11.05 -17.39 -10.07
C LEU A 313 -11.63 -16.57 -11.23
N TRP A 314 -10.78 -15.91 -12.00
CA TRP A 314 -11.17 -15.18 -13.20
C TRP A 314 -11.64 -16.13 -14.30
N ASP A 315 -10.87 -17.19 -14.56
CA ASP A 315 -11.23 -18.23 -15.52
C ASP A 315 -12.56 -18.91 -15.13
N ASP A 316 -12.71 -19.26 -13.85
CA ASP A 316 -13.94 -19.83 -13.31
C ASP A 316 -15.13 -18.87 -13.49
N SER A 317 -14.95 -17.58 -13.24
CA SER A 317 -16.00 -16.57 -13.42
C SER A 317 -16.44 -16.42 -14.89
N ILE A 318 -15.50 -16.49 -15.84
CA ILE A 318 -15.81 -16.48 -17.28
C ILE A 318 -16.63 -17.71 -17.65
N ILE A 319 -16.20 -18.90 -17.21
CA ILE A 319 -16.88 -20.16 -17.47
C ILE A 319 -18.30 -20.14 -16.88
N SER A 320 -18.42 -19.71 -15.63
CA SER A 320 -19.68 -19.61 -14.89
C SER A 320 -20.65 -18.64 -15.59
N THR A 321 -20.16 -17.48 -16.04
CA THR A 321 -20.94 -16.52 -16.83
C THR A 321 -21.42 -17.12 -18.17
N GLY A 322 -20.57 -17.89 -18.85
CA GLY A 322 -20.93 -18.63 -20.05
C GLY A 322 -22.07 -19.65 -19.80
N LYS A 323 -21.98 -20.39 -18.69
CA LYS A 323 -23.01 -21.35 -18.27
C LYS A 323 -24.34 -20.67 -17.92
N ILE A 324 -24.33 -19.45 -17.35
CA ILE A 324 -25.58 -18.68 -17.11
C ILE A 324 -26.31 -18.41 -18.42
N LYS A 325 -25.58 -17.95 -19.45
CA LYS A 325 -26.17 -17.61 -20.73
C LYS A 325 -26.83 -18.84 -21.37
N GLN A 326 -26.15 -19.98 -21.30
CA GLN A 326 -26.69 -21.26 -21.78
C GLN A 326 -27.87 -21.75 -20.94
N GLY A 327 -27.79 -21.68 -19.61
CA GLY A 327 -28.86 -22.08 -18.71
C GLY A 327 -30.13 -21.24 -18.90
N ASN A 328 -30.01 -19.93 -19.08
CA ASN A 328 -31.15 -19.05 -19.37
C ASN A 328 -31.78 -19.39 -20.73
N GLN A 329 -30.96 -19.71 -21.73
CA GLN A 329 -31.44 -20.21 -23.02
C GLN A 329 -32.18 -21.54 -22.89
N GLN A 330 -31.68 -22.47 -22.07
CA GLN A 330 -32.35 -23.73 -21.78
C GLN A 330 -33.68 -23.52 -21.05
N LEU A 331 -33.78 -22.57 -20.11
CA LEU A 331 -35.04 -22.23 -19.44
C LEU A 331 -36.08 -21.68 -20.42
N LEU A 332 -35.65 -20.85 -21.38
CA LEU A 332 -36.50 -20.36 -22.47
C LEU A 332 -36.98 -21.51 -23.36
N SER A 333 -36.07 -22.36 -23.82
CA SER A 333 -36.40 -23.53 -24.63
C SER A 333 -37.29 -24.54 -23.89
N ALA A 334 -37.10 -24.73 -22.58
CA ALA A 334 -37.95 -25.57 -21.75
C ALA A 334 -39.36 -24.97 -21.54
N SER A 335 -39.48 -23.64 -21.53
CA SER A 335 -40.79 -22.98 -21.50
C SER A 335 -41.55 -23.19 -22.81
N GLU A 336 -40.84 -23.14 -23.95
CA GLU A 336 -41.40 -23.41 -25.27
C GLU A 336 -41.82 -24.87 -25.43
N SER A 337 -40.95 -25.82 -25.05
CA SER A 337 -41.27 -27.26 -25.14
C SER A 337 -42.44 -27.66 -24.21
N ASN A 338 -42.61 -27.00 -23.07
CA ASN A 338 -43.78 -27.21 -22.22
C ASN A 338 -45.09 -26.77 -22.89
N LYS A 339 -45.07 -25.71 -23.72
CA LYS A 339 -46.25 -25.30 -24.51
C LYS A 339 -46.54 -26.31 -25.62
N GLU A 340 -45.49 -26.79 -26.29
CA GLU A 340 -45.58 -27.81 -27.35
C GLU A 340 -46.12 -29.14 -26.80
N SER A 341 -45.62 -29.61 -25.66
CA SER A 341 -46.09 -30.81 -24.97
C SER A 341 -47.58 -30.72 -24.61
N ARG A 342 -48.03 -29.58 -24.07
CA ARG A 342 -49.47 -29.36 -23.78
C ARG A 342 -50.33 -29.38 -25.04
N MET A 343 -49.84 -28.83 -26.14
CA MET A 343 -50.55 -28.86 -27.43
C MET A 343 -50.69 -30.29 -27.95
N TRP A 344 -49.62 -31.08 -27.93
CA TRP A 344 -49.65 -32.49 -28.32
C TRP A 344 -50.58 -33.34 -27.45
N LEU A 345 -50.61 -33.09 -26.14
CA LEU A 345 -51.53 -33.77 -25.23
C LEU A 345 -53.00 -33.47 -25.59
N LEU A 346 -53.33 -32.22 -25.93
CA LEU A 346 -54.67 -31.85 -26.41
C LEU A 346 -55.03 -32.54 -27.73
N VAL A 347 -54.11 -32.58 -28.69
CA VAL A 347 -54.32 -33.27 -29.97
C VAL A 347 -54.56 -34.77 -29.74
N PHE A 348 -53.77 -35.40 -28.87
CA PHE A 348 -53.93 -36.80 -28.52
C PHE A 348 -55.30 -37.09 -27.87
N LEU A 349 -55.71 -36.26 -26.91
CA LEU A 349 -56.96 -36.44 -26.18
C LEU A 349 -58.18 -36.24 -27.10
N LEU A 350 -58.13 -35.23 -27.98
CA LEU A 350 -59.18 -35.00 -28.97
C LEU A 350 -59.26 -36.13 -30.00
N GLY A 351 -58.11 -36.59 -30.51
CA GLY A 351 -58.04 -37.71 -31.45
C GLY A 351 -58.56 -39.02 -30.84
N SER A 352 -58.19 -39.30 -29.58
CA SER A 352 -58.71 -40.45 -28.84
C SER A 352 -60.22 -40.36 -28.63
N SER A 353 -60.76 -39.18 -28.33
CA SER A 353 -62.20 -38.97 -28.20
C SER A 353 -62.95 -39.23 -29.51
N PHE A 354 -62.42 -38.78 -30.65
CA PHE A 354 -63.01 -39.06 -31.95
C PHE A 354 -62.91 -40.54 -32.34
N ALA A 355 -61.79 -41.19 -32.02
CA ALA A 355 -61.63 -42.62 -32.26
C ALA A 355 -62.66 -43.45 -31.49
N LEU A 356 -62.91 -43.11 -30.22
CA LEU A 356 -63.96 -43.75 -29.42
C LEU A 356 -65.35 -43.54 -30.01
N LEU A 357 -65.67 -42.32 -30.46
CA LEU A 357 -66.95 -42.03 -31.11
C LEU A 357 -67.13 -42.82 -32.41
N PHE A 358 -66.08 -42.94 -33.22
CA PHE A 358 -66.11 -43.73 -34.45
C PHE A 358 -66.33 -45.22 -34.18
N VAL A 359 -65.67 -45.78 -33.16
CA VAL A 359 -65.88 -47.19 -32.75
C VAL A 359 -67.33 -47.41 -32.29
N ASP A 360 -67.88 -46.49 -31.50
CA ASP A 360 -69.27 -46.56 -31.03
C ASP A 360 -70.28 -46.46 -32.19
N TYR A 361 -70.02 -45.56 -33.16
CA TYR A 361 -70.83 -45.42 -34.36
C TYR A 361 -70.81 -46.66 -35.26
N MET A 362 -69.66 -47.34 -35.38
CA MET A 362 -69.55 -48.59 -36.14
C MET A 362 -70.15 -49.80 -35.40
N ALA A 363 -70.28 -49.73 -34.08
CA ALA A 363 -70.82 -50.80 -33.24
C ALA A 363 -72.34 -50.69 -33.03
N SER A 364 -72.93 -49.51 -33.22
CA SER A 364 -74.38 -49.27 -33.34
C SER A 364 -74.86 -49.53 -34.76
#